data_AF-F4Y3G1-F1
#
_entry.id   AF-F4Y3G1-F1
#
_cell.length_a   1.000
_cell.length_b   1.000
_cell.length_c   1.000
_cell.angle_alpha   90.00
_cell.angle_beta   90.00
_cell.angle_gamma   90.00
#
_symmetry.space_group_name_H-M   'P 1'
#
loop_
_entity.id
_entity.type
_entity.pdbx_description
1 polymer ?
#
loop_
_entity_poly.entity_id
_entity_poly.type
_entity_poly.pdbx_seq_one_letter_code
_entity_poly.pdbx_strand_id
1 'polypeptide(L)'
;MTCVNFFPNSESNFFSLVDLLSERSQAMPNQLAYIFLQNGETESGSLTYGELDRQATAMFLWNRFAYAAHLQSMLGRRTGFTVIPFWIRVD
;
A
#
# COMPACT_ATOMS: atom_id res chain seq x y z
N MET A 1 -13.73 -12.75 28.32
CA MET A 1 -12.56 -12.54 27.45
C MET A 1 -12.42 -13.73 26.53
N THR A 2 -12.85 -13.62 25.27
CA THR A 2 -12.65 -14.67 24.27
C THR A 2 -11.48 -14.25 23.40
N CYS A 3 -10.42 -15.03 23.43
CA CYS A 3 -9.36 -14.99 22.43
C CYS A 3 -10.03 -15.21 21.08
N VAL A 4 -10.21 -14.15 20.29
CA VAL A 4 -10.64 -14.28 18.89
C VAL A 4 -9.53 -15.00 18.16
N ASN A 5 -9.86 -16.10 17.48
CA ASN A 5 -8.97 -16.79 16.55
C ASN A 5 -8.40 -15.75 15.57
N PHE A 6 -7.12 -15.40 15.72
CA PHE A 6 -6.44 -14.37 14.90
C PHE A 6 -6.31 -14.78 13.42
N PHE A 7 -6.58 -16.06 13.10
CA PHE A 7 -6.71 -16.59 11.76
C PHE A 7 -7.85 -17.62 11.71
N PRO A 8 -9.09 -17.22 11.41
CA PRO A 8 -10.18 -18.17 11.24
C PRO A 8 -10.00 -18.89 9.92
N ASN A 9 -9.55 -20.15 9.99
CA ASN A 9 -9.61 -21.16 8.93
C ASN A 9 -8.88 -20.82 7.60
N SER A 10 -8.28 -21.83 7.00
CA SER A 10 -7.40 -21.77 5.83
C SER A 10 -8.12 -21.44 4.49
N GLU A 11 -8.93 -20.39 4.45
CA GLU A 11 -9.76 -19.93 3.32
C GLU A 11 -9.71 -18.40 3.13
N SER A 12 -8.69 -17.73 3.68
CA SER A 12 -8.49 -16.30 3.45
C SER A 12 -7.96 -16.06 2.02
N ASN A 13 -8.88 -15.94 1.07
CA ASN A 13 -8.62 -15.62 -0.34
C ASN A 13 -8.18 -14.15 -0.51
N PHE A 14 -7.05 -13.80 0.11
CA PHE A 14 -6.37 -12.56 -0.20
C PHE A 14 -5.57 -12.77 -1.49
N PHE A 15 -5.94 -12.04 -2.55
CA PHE A 15 -5.27 -12.13 -3.84
C PHE A 15 -3.93 -11.39 -3.85
N SER A 16 -3.70 -10.52 -2.87
CA SER A 16 -2.45 -9.79 -2.69
C SER A 16 -2.22 -9.38 -1.22
N LEU A 17 -0.98 -9.01 -0.90
CA LEU A 17 -0.63 -8.42 0.40
C LEU A 17 -1.41 -7.13 0.67
N VAL A 18 -1.73 -6.37 -0.37
CA VAL A 18 -2.51 -5.12 -0.27
C VAL A 18 -3.94 -5.42 0.18
N ASP A 19 -4.56 -6.49 -0.33
CA ASP A 19 -5.92 -6.87 0.07
C ASP A 19 -5.99 -7.26 1.56
N LEU A 20 -4.99 -7.98 2.04
CA LEU A 20 -4.87 -8.35 3.46
C LEU A 20 -4.61 -7.12 4.35
N LEU A 21 -3.80 -6.17 3.91
CA LEU A 21 -3.55 -4.93 4.65
C LEU A 21 -4.79 -4.05 4.71
N SER A 22 -5.55 -3.97 3.62
CA SER A 22 -6.79 -3.18 3.57
C SER A 22 -7.85 -3.71 4.53
N GLU A 23 -8.02 -5.04 4.60
CA GLU A 23 -8.96 -5.68 5.53
C GLU A 23 -8.58 -5.38 6.99
N ARG A 24 -7.30 -5.52 7.34
CA ARG A 24 -6.81 -5.24 8.70
C ARG A 24 -6.82 -3.75 9.07
N SER A 25 -6.54 -2.89 8.10
CA SER A 25 -6.63 -1.43 8.24
C SER A 25 -8.06 -1.00 8.57
N GLN A 26 -9.07 -1.63 7.96
CA GLN A 26 -10.48 -1.35 8.26
C GLN A 26 -10.88 -1.83 9.67
N ALA A 27 -10.41 -3.01 10.08
CA ALA A 27 -10.74 -3.57 11.39
C ALA A 27 -10.01 -2.86 12.54
N MET A 28 -8.72 -2.52 12.36
CA MET A 28 -7.82 -2.05 13.42
C MET A 28 -6.83 -0.99 12.90
N PRO A 29 -7.31 0.18 12.41
CA PRO A 29 -6.49 1.15 11.69
C PRO A 29 -5.33 1.71 12.52
N ASN A 30 -5.55 1.89 13.83
CA ASN A 30 -4.58 2.50 14.74
C ASN A 30 -3.72 1.46 15.46
N GLN A 31 -3.92 0.16 15.20
CA GLN A 31 -3.11 -0.88 15.81
C GLN A 31 -1.76 -0.93 15.11
N LEU A 32 -0.71 -1.04 15.92
CA LEU A 32 0.66 -1.13 15.45
C LEU A 32 0.85 -2.43 14.64
N ALA A 33 1.33 -2.28 13.41
CA ALA A 33 1.55 -3.36 12.46
C ALA A 33 3.03 -3.66 12.26
N TYR A 34 3.88 -2.63 12.35
CA TYR A 34 5.31 -2.74 12.09
C TYR A 34 6.12 -1.83 12.99
N ILE A 35 7.26 -2.31 13.49
CA ILE A 35 8.26 -1.53 14.22
C ILE A 35 9.57 -1.60 13.45
N PHE A 36 10.13 -0.44 13.14
CA PHE A 36 11.46 -0.32 12.58
C PHE A 36 12.49 -0.35 13.70
N LEU A 37 13.52 -1.18 13.52
CA LEU A 37 14.62 -1.27 14.47
C LEU A 37 15.90 -0.81 13.77
N GLN A 38 16.57 0.22 14.28
CA GLN A 38 17.75 0.84 13.66
C GLN A 38 18.96 -0.11 13.56
N ASN A 39 19.02 -1.09 14.47
CA ASN A 39 20.09 -2.09 14.61
C ASN A 39 19.53 -3.48 15.00
N GLY A 40 18.22 -3.70 14.79
CA GLY A 40 17.54 -4.90 15.27
C GLY A 40 17.16 -4.86 16.76
N GLU A 41 17.48 -3.79 17.49
CA GLU A 41 17.17 -3.67 18.93
C GLU A 41 16.44 -2.36 19.26
N THR A 42 16.94 -1.23 18.77
CA THR A 42 16.40 0.10 19.11
C THR A 42 15.27 0.48 18.17
N GLU A 43 14.07 0.69 18.73
CA GLU A 43 12.93 1.25 18.00
C GLU A 43 13.31 2.60 17.38
N SER A 44 13.21 2.66 16.06
CA SER A 44 13.50 3.85 15.25
C SER A 44 12.24 4.45 14.63
N GLY A 45 11.10 3.77 14.78
CA GLY A 45 9.82 4.20 14.26
C GLY A 45 8.84 3.04 14.21
N SER A 46 7.58 3.35 13.93
CA SER A 46 6.52 2.36 13.82
C SER A 46 5.50 2.77 12.77
N LEU A 47 4.75 1.79 12.29
CA LEU A 47 3.59 2.00 11.41
C LEU A 47 2.39 1.25 11.98
N THR A 48 1.27 1.93 11.98
CA THR A 48 -0.04 1.34 12.20
C THR A 48 -0.53 0.63 10.93
N TYR A 49 -1.51 -0.27 11.05
CA TYR A 49 -2.13 -0.91 9.88
C TYR A 49 -2.69 0.11 8.90
N GLY A 50 -3.28 1.21 9.38
CA GLY A 50 -3.82 2.27 8.54
C GLY A 50 -2.75 3.03 7.75
N GLU A 51 -1.59 3.31 8.36
CA GLU A 51 -0.48 3.97 7.66
C GLU A 51 0.17 3.04 6.65
N LEU A 52 0.35 1.77 7.01
CA LEU A 52 0.95 0.76 6.15
C LEU A 52 0.09 0.49 4.91
N ASP A 53 -1.24 0.38 5.07
CA ASP A 53 -2.19 0.21 3.97
C ASP A 53 -2.20 1.38 2.98
N ARG A 54 -2.17 2.62 3.49
CA ARG A 54 -2.08 3.82 2.63
C ARG A 54 -0.79 3.84 1.81
N GLN A 55 0.34 3.50 2.42
CA GLN A 55 1.63 3.45 1.72
C GLN A 55 1.65 2.34 0.66
N ALA A 56 1.17 1.14 1.00
CA ALA A 56 1.09 0.01 0.08
C ALA A 56 0.18 0.32 -1.13
N THR A 57 -0.99 0.92 -0.87
CA THR A 57 -1.93 1.34 -1.91
C THR A 57 -1.33 2.43 -2.80
N ALA A 58 -0.66 3.43 -2.22
CA ALA A 58 -0.01 4.48 -3.00
C ALA A 58 1.06 3.92 -3.95
N MET A 59 1.89 2.99 -3.47
CA MET A 59 2.89 2.32 -4.30
C MET A 59 2.26 1.47 -5.42
N PHE A 60 1.20 0.72 -5.11
CA PHE A 60 0.48 -0.09 -6.10
C PHE A 60 -0.18 0.79 -7.18
N LEU A 61 -0.85 1.87 -6.76
CA LEU A 61 -1.49 2.81 -7.67
C LEU A 61 -0.44 3.50 -8.55
N TRP A 62 0.70 3.93 -7.99
CA TRP A 62 1.79 4.54 -8.76
C TRP A 62 2.27 3.63 -9.90
N ASN A 63 2.52 2.36 -9.61
CA ASN A 63 2.91 1.39 -10.64
C ASN A 63 1.85 1.31 -11.75
N ARG A 64 0.57 1.24 -11.39
CA ARG A 64 -0.52 1.18 -12.37
C ARG A 64 -0.62 2.42 -13.25
N PHE A 65 -0.39 3.61 -12.69
CA PHE A 65 -0.35 4.86 -13.44
C PHE A 65 0.88 4.95 -14.36
N ALA A 66 2.06 4.55 -13.87
CA ALA A 66 3.28 4.54 -14.67
C ALA A 66 3.18 3.60 -15.88
N TYR A 67 2.62 2.39 -15.68
CA TYR A 67 2.39 1.46 -16.79
C TYR A 67 1.33 1.98 -17.77
N ALA A 68 0.23 2.57 -17.28
CA ALA A 68 -0.78 3.17 -18.16
C ALA A 68 -0.21 4.32 -19.01
N ALA A 69 0.60 5.20 -18.41
CA ALA A 69 1.26 6.29 -19.12
C ALA A 69 2.27 5.77 -20.16
N HIS A 70 3.04 4.74 -19.81
CA HIS A 70 3.96 4.10 -20.74
C HIS A 70 3.23 3.50 -21.95
N LEU A 71 2.14 2.76 -21.72
CA LEU A 71 1.35 2.15 -22.79
C LEU A 71 0.63 3.20 -23.66
N GLN A 72 0.13 4.28 -23.05
CA GLN A 72 -0.47 5.40 -23.79
C GLN A 72 0.56 6.14 -24.66
N SER A 73 1.82 6.26 -24.21
CA SER A 73 2.89 6.84 -25.04
C SER A 73 3.23 5.98 -26.27
N MET A 74 3.08 4.66 -26.17
CA MET A 74 3.25 3.75 -27.31
C MET A 74 2.11 3.86 -28.32
N LEU A 75 0.87 4.07 -27.84
CA LEU A 75 -0.32 4.27 -28.66
C LEU A 75 -0.42 5.70 -29.23
N GLY A 76 0.24 6.66 -28.59
CA GLY A 76 0.23 8.10 -28.89
C GLY A 76 1.22 8.58 -29.95
N ARG A 77 1.69 7.72 -30.87
CA ARG A 77 2.47 8.18 -32.04
C ARG A 77 1.61 8.83 -33.14
N ARG A 78 0.45 9.41 -32.81
CA ARG A 78 -0.22 10.48 -33.57
C ARG A 78 -1.03 11.31 -32.57
N THR A 79 -0.80 12.62 -32.55
CA THR A 79 -1.44 13.67 -31.72
C THR A 79 -0.77 13.93 -30.37
N GLY A 80 -0.20 15.14 -30.25
CA GLY A 80 0.62 15.59 -29.14
C GLY A 80 -0.19 15.99 -27.91
N PHE A 81 -0.33 15.06 -26.97
CA PHE A 81 -0.75 15.35 -25.61
C PHE A 81 0.35 14.89 -24.66
N THR A 82 1.14 15.84 -24.16
CA THR A 82 2.12 15.60 -23.10
C THR A 82 1.40 15.66 -21.76
N VAL A 83 1.34 14.53 -21.05
CA VAL A 83 0.83 14.48 -19.67
C VAL A 83 2.02 14.71 -18.74
N ILE A 84 2.05 15.85 -18.05
CA ILE A 84 3.08 16.17 -17.04
C ILE A 84 2.68 15.48 -15.72
N PRO A 85 3.50 14.61 -15.11
CA PRO A 85 3.19 14.07 -13.79
C PRO A 85 3.66 15.05 -12.70
N PHE A 86 2.68 15.57 -11.95
CA PHE A 86 2.85 16.41 -10.77
C PHE A 86 3.31 15.54 -9.58
N TRP A 87 4.52 15.76 -9.07
CA TRP A 87 5.00 15.12 -7.85
C TRP A 87 4.30 15.73 -6.63
N ILE A 88 3.67 14.89 -5.81
CA ILE A 88 3.08 15.27 -4.52
C ILE A 88 4.19 15.83 -3.62
N ARG A 89 4.08 17.12 -3.28
CA ARG A 89 4.79 17.72 -2.16
C ARG A 89 4.07 17.31 -0.88
N VAL A 90 4.78 16.58 -0.02
CA VAL A 90 4.37 16.33 1.36
C VAL A 90 4.99 17.46 2.18
N ASP A 91 4.18 18.42 2.60
CA ASP A 91 4.49 19.25 3.78
C ASP A 91 3.84 18.58 5.00
#